data_AF-A0A7X7RVE3-F1
#
_entry.id   AF-A0A7X7RVE3-F1
#
_cell.length_a   1.000
_cell.length_b   1.000
_cell.length_c   1.000
_cell.angle_alpha   90.00
_cell.angle_beta   90.00
_cell.angle_gamma   90.00
#
_symmetry.space_group_name_H-M   'P 1'
#
loop_
_entity.id
_entity.type
_entity.pdbx_description
1 polymer ?
#
loop_
_entity_poly.entity_id
_entity_poly.type
_entity_poly.pdbx_seq_one_letter_code
_entity_poly.pdbx_strand_id
1 'polypeptide(L)'
;MTSNKEEKEGRIEFKGVFTDEIRKRMRERRVKLGLPYQQISQYFNVDWSTYRKWELGTTLRCSSRHFELINAFINGELDETLKTMFHVPEPSVAEAVSSDFYVSLNRMANAYLLCSGHPKVAAELLEGLEQLAMDTLQDLIASGPGKPQRGRPRKVSI
;
A
#
# COMPACT_ATOMS: atom_id res chain seq x y z
N MET A 1 19.77 -19.24 -15.55
CA MET A 1 18.54 -20.04 -15.41
C MET A 1 18.15 -20.01 -13.94
N THR A 2 17.55 -18.91 -13.50
CA THR A 2 17.13 -18.72 -12.10
C THR A 2 15.66 -19.07 -12.00
N SER A 3 15.41 -20.11 -11.21
CA SER A 3 14.15 -20.78 -10.98
C SER A 3 12.98 -19.83 -10.65
N ASN A 4 11.96 -19.86 -11.52
CA ASN A 4 10.60 -19.39 -11.26
C ASN A 4 10.03 -20.14 -10.04
N LYS A 5 10.00 -19.49 -8.88
CA LYS A 5 9.42 -20.04 -7.64
C LYS A 5 8.13 -19.31 -7.24
N GLU A 6 7.36 -18.84 -8.22
CA GLU A 6 6.06 -18.18 -8.01
C GLU A 6 4.89 -18.92 -8.68
N GLU A 7 5.05 -20.18 -9.08
CA GLU A 7 3.95 -20.96 -9.62
C GLU A 7 3.37 -21.91 -8.57
N LYS A 8 2.12 -21.60 -8.19
CA LYS A 8 1.05 -22.44 -7.61
C LYS A 8 0.53 -22.02 -6.23
N GLU A 9 0.19 -20.75 -6.04
CA GLU A 9 -1.06 -20.49 -5.31
C GLU A 9 -2.20 -20.80 -6.28
N GLY A 10 -3.02 -21.81 -5.94
CA GLY A 10 -4.12 -22.27 -6.79
C GLY A 10 -5.01 -21.12 -7.27
N ARG A 11 -5.56 -21.25 -8.48
CA ARG A 11 -6.52 -20.29 -9.01
C ARG A 11 -7.71 -20.20 -8.06
N ILE A 12 -8.07 -18.99 -7.65
CA ILE A 12 -9.23 -18.75 -6.77
C ILE A 12 -10.30 -18.03 -7.58
N GLU A 13 -11.54 -18.46 -7.39
CA GLU A 13 -12.70 -17.87 -8.03
C GLU A 13 -13.44 -16.94 -7.06
N PHE A 14 -13.63 -15.69 -7.47
CA PHE A 14 -14.44 -14.71 -6.81
C PHE A 14 -15.91 -14.89 -7.19
N LYS A 15 -16.71 -15.33 -6.22
CA LYS A 15 -18.16 -15.58 -6.38
C LYS A 15 -19.03 -14.39 -5.96
N GLY A 16 -18.48 -13.17 -6.05
CA GLY A 16 -19.18 -11.95 -5.63
C GLY A 16 -19.18 -11.65 -4.13
N VAL A 17 -18.48 -12.47 -3.34
CA VAL A 17 -18.34 -12.29 -1.90
C VAL A 17 -16.86 -12.13 -1.58
N PHE A 18 -16.53 -11.02 -0.90
CA PHE A 18 -15.18 -10.81 -0.39
C PHE A 18 -15.01 -11.67 0.86
N THR A 19 -14.45 -12.87 0.69
CA THR A 19 -13.96 -13.70 1.80
C THR A 19 -12.61 -13.17 2.28
N ASP A 20 -12.16 -13.59 3.46
CA ASP A 20 -10.86 -13.15 3.98
C ASP A 20 -9.70 -13.57 3.08
N GLU A 21 -9.80 -14.72 2.43
CA GLU A 21 -8.83 -15.18 1.44
C GLU A 21 -8.78 -14.26 0.20
N ILE A 22 -9.93 -13.89 -0.35
CA ILE A 22 -9.99 -12.93 -1.47
C ILE A 22 -9.39 -11.60 -1.07
N ARG A 23 -9.71 -11.10 0.14
CA ARG A 23 -9.19 -9.83 0.66
C ARG A 23 -7.69 -9.84 0.82
N LYS A 24 -7.17 -10.90 1.43
CA LYS A 24 -5.74 -11.10 1.61
C LYS A 24 -5.04 -11.08 0.25
N ARG A 25 -5.56 -11.80 -0.73
CA ARG A 25 -4.98 -11.87 -2.07
C ARG A 25 -5.07 -10.56 -2.85
N MET A 26 -6.18 -9.83 -2.73
CA MET A 26 -6.29 -8.47 -3.27
C MET A 26 -5.23 -7.54 -2.67
N ARG A 27 -5.06 -7.59 -1.33
CA ARG A 27 -4.05 -6.79 -0.62
C ARG A 27 -2.64 -7.15 -1.06
N GLU A 28 -2.31 -8.43 -1.09
CA GLU A 28 -0.98 -8.93 -1.48
C GLU A 28 -0.63 -8.53 -2.90
N ARG A 29 -1.56 -8.70 -3.86
CA ARG A 29 -1.35 -8.26 -5.24
C ARG A 29 -1.12 -6.77 -5.34
N ARG A 30 -1.99 -5.96 -4.70
CA ARG A 30 -1.85 -4.49 -4.71
C ARG A 30 -0.51 -4.06 -4.11
N VAL A 31 -0.10 -4.63 -2.99
CA VAL A 31 1.17 -4.31 -2.31
C VAL A 31 2.36 -4.75 -3.14
N LYS A 32 2.32 -5.96 -3.72
CA LYS A 32 3.36 -6.49 -4.61
C LYS A 32 3.58 -5.58 -5.83
N LEU A 33 2.50 -5.02 -6.36
CA LEU A 33 2.54 -4.06 -7.47
C LEU A 33 2.86 -2.62 -7.02
N GLY A 34 3.06 -2.36 -5.73
CA GLY A 34 3.34 -1.01 -5.21
C GLY A 34 2.19 -0.01 -5.39
N LEU A 35 0.96 -0.49 -5.58
CA LEU A 35 -0.17 0.37 -5.96
C LEU A 35 -0.85 1.01 -4.73
N PRO A 36 -0.97 2.36 -4.68
CA PRO A 36 -1.83 3.04 -3.74
C PRO A 36 -3.31 2.81 -4.07
N TYR A 37 -4.17 3.00 -3.06
CA TYR A 37 -5.61 2.77 -3.19
C TYR A 37 -6.26 3.59 -4.31
N GLN A 38 -5.75 4.79 -4.60
CA GLN A 38 -6.26 5.66 -5.66
C GLN A 38 -6.01 5.10 -7.05
N GLN A 39 -4.80 4.60 -7.32
CA GLN A 39 -4.45 4.07 -8.64
C GLN A 39 -5.24 2.80 -8.93
N ILE A 40 -5.30 1.88 -7.95
CA ILE A 40 -6.07 0.66 -8.11
C ILE A 40 -7.58 0.97 -8.20
N SER A 41 -8.11 1.91 -7.42
CA SER A 41 -9.54 2.24 -7.49
C SER A 41 -9.92 2.91 -8.81
N GLN A 42 -9.02 3.74 -9.37
CA GLN A 42 -9.18 4.29 -10.71
C GLN A 42 -9.28 3.18 -11.76
N TYR A 43 -8.41 2.17 -11.68
CA TYR A 43 -8.47 1.01 -12.57
C TYR A 43 -9.80 0.25 -12.47
N PHE A 44 -10.30 0.02 -11.25
CA PHE A 44 -11.59 -0.63 -11.02
C PHE A 44 -12.80 0.29 -11.26
N ASN A 45 -12.58 1.56 -11.62
CA ASN A 45 -13.60 2.60 -11.78
C ASN A 45 -14.56 2.67 -10.56
N VAL A 46 -13.97 2.73 -9.38
CA VAL A 46 -14.66 2.90 -8.10
C VAL A 46 -13.94 3.95 -7.25
N ASP A 47 -14.62 4.48 -6.24
CA ASP A 47 -13.97 5.33 -5.25
C ASP A 47 -12.90 4.55 -4.48
N TRP A 48 -11.81 5.23 -4.13
CA TRP A 48 -10.73 4.67 -3.31
C TRP A 48 -11.27 4.12 -1.97
N SER A 49 -12.28 4.78 -1.40
CA SER A 49 -12.95 4.32 -0.18
C SER A 49 -13.69 2.99 -0.41
N THR A 50 -14.32 2.79 -1.57
CA THR A 50 -15.01 1.55 -1.93
C THR A 50 -14.02 0.40 -2.08
N TYR A 51 -12.94 0.60 -2.83
CA TYR A 51 -11.89 -0.43 -2.95
C TYR A 51 -11.29 -0.77 -1.59
N ARG A 52 -10.98 0.24 -0.76
CA ARG A 52 -10.47 0.03 0.60
C ARG A 52 -11.45 -0.79 1.46
N LYS A 53 -12.76 -0.56 1.33
CA LYS A 53 -13.77 -1.35 2.05
C LYS A 53 -13.87 -2.80 1.56
N TRP A 54 -13.60 -3.06 0.28
CA TRP A 54 -13.50 -4.42 -0.26
C TRP A 54 -12.34 -5.16 0.40
N GLU A 55 -11.17 -4.53 0.46
CA GLU A 55 -9.95 -5.11 1.04
C GLU A 55 -10.00 -5.25 2.58
N LEU A 56 -10.51 -4.24 3.30
CA LEU A 56 -10.55 -4.23 4.78
C LEU A 56 -11.81 -4.87 5.38
N GLY A 57 -12.72 -5.34 4.54
CA GLY A 57 -13.85 -6.20 4.94
C GLY A 57 -15.08 -5.53 5.52
N THR A 58 -15.16 -4.20 5.49
CA THR A 58 -16.41 -3.48 5.79
C THR A 58 -17.49 -3.67 4.71
N THR A 59 -17.12 -4.11 3.50
CA THR A 59 -18.06 -4.45 2.43
C THR A 59 -17.93 -5.93 2.07
N LEU A 60 -19.06 -6.63 2.01
CA LEU A 60 -19.12 -8.07 1.74
C LEU A 60 -19.29 -8.41 0.25
N ARG A 61 -19.90 -7.51 -0.54
CA ARG A 61 -20.28 -7.77 -1.95
C ARG A 61 -20.03 -6.57 -2.84
N CYS A 62 -19.87 -6.81 -4.13
CA CYS A 62 -19.84 -5.76 -5.16
C CYS A 62 -20.84 -6.07 -6.28
N SER A 63 -21.04 -5.12 -7.19
CA SER A 63 -21.79 -5.35 -8.43
C SER A 63 -21.10 -6.43 -9.28
N SER A 64 -21.92 -7.23 -9.99
CA SER A 64 -21.49 -8.29 -10.91
C SER A 64 -20.53 -7.81 -11.99
N ARG A 65 -20.63 -6.53 -12.39
CA ARG A 65 -19.73 -5.92 -13.39
C ARG A 65 -18.24 -5.99 -13.02
N HIS A 66 -17.92 -6.12 -11.74
CA HIS A 66 -16.53 -6.19 -11.27
C HIS A 66 -16.04 -7.64 -11.07
N PHE A 67 -16.89 -8.66 -11.24
CA PHE A 67 -16.52 -10.03 -10.88
C PHE A 67 -15.36 -10.55 -11.72
N GLU A 68 -15.43 -10.37 -13.03
CA GLU A 68 -14.37 -10.77 -13.96
C GLU A 68 -13.08 -10.00 -13.67
N LEU A 69 -13.19 -8.68 -13.45
CA LEU A 69 -12.04 -7.83 -13.17
C LEU A 69 -11.35 -8.22 -11.85
N ILE A 70 -12.13 -8.51 -10.80
CA ILE A 70 -11.60 -8.96 -9.51
C ILE A 70 -10.95 -10.34 -9.68
N ASN A 71 -11.58 -11.25 -10.43
CA ASN A 71 -11.03 -12.57 -10.73
C ASN A 71 -9.68 -12.48 -11.45
N ALA A 72 -9.59 -11.66 -12.49
CA ALA A 72 -8.35 -11.45 -13.21
C ALA A 72 -7.27 -10.85 -12.29
N PHE A 73 -7.64 -9.86 -11.46
CA PHE A 73 -6.71 -9.21 -10.53
C PHE A 73 -6.16 -10.16 -9.46
N ILE A 74 -7.02 -10.90 -8.74
CA ILE A 74 -6.56 -11.79 -7.67
C ILE A 74 -5.70 -12.95 -8.22
N ASN A 75 -5.88 -13.31 -9.48
CA ASN A 75 -5.09 -14.36 -10.14
C ASN A 75 -3.86 -13.81 -10.88
N GLY A 76 -3.60 -12.50 -10.82
CA GLY A 76 -2.41 -11.86 -11.40
C GLY A 76 -2.48 -11.64 -12.91
N GLU A 77 -3.63 -11.86 -13.53
CA GLU A 77 -3.82 -11.70 -14.99
C GLU A 77 -3.71 -10.22 -15.43
N LEU A 78 -3.77 -9.27 -14.48
CA LEU A 78 -3.71 -7.84 -14.73
C LEU A 78 -2.37 -7.20 -14.36
N ASP A 79 -1.42 -7.96 -13.82
CA ASP A 79 -0.18 -7.43 -13.25
C ASP A 79 0.63 -6.63 -14.28
N GLU A 80 0.80 -7.15 -15.48
CA GLU A 80 1.54 -6.46 -16.55
C GLU A 80 0.81 -5.22 -17.07
N THR A 81 -0.51 -5.27 -17.18
CA THR A 81 -1.32 -4.11 -17.56
C THR A 81 -1.20 -3.00 -16.53
N LEU A 82 -1.27 -3.34 -15.24
CA LEU A 82 -1.17 -2.37 -14.14
C LEU A 82 0.23 -1.76 -14.03
N LYS A 83 1.30 -2.55 -14.19
CA LYS A 83 2.68 -2.05 -14.24
C LYS A 83 2.90 -1.06 -15.38
N THR A 84 2.37 -1.39 -16.55
CA THR A 84 2.47 -0.53 -17.74
C THR A 84 1.68 0.76 -17.56
N MET A 85 0.48 0.68 -16.98
CA MET A 85 -0.42 1.83 -16.82
C MET A 85 0.05 2.83 -15.76
N PHE A 86 0.66 2.36 -14.66
CA PHE A 86 0.96 3.20 -13.50
C PHE A 86 2.46 3.48 -13.28
N HIS A 87 3.33 3.10 -14.25
CA HIS A 87 4.80 3.24 -14.21
C HIS A 87 5.37 3.17 -12.80
N VAL A 88 5.26 2.00 -12.19
CA VAL A 88 5.77 1.75 -10.84
C VAL A 88 7.29 1.59 -10.96
N PRO A 89 8.11 2.43 -10.31
CA PRO A 89 9.56 2.25 -10.32
C PRO A 89 9.89 0.82 -9.87
N GLU A 90 10.70 0.10 -10.66
CA GLU A 90 11.08 -1.27 -10.32
C GLU A 90 11.62 -1.34 -8.88
N PRO A 91 11.14 -2.29 -8.07
CA PRO A 91 11.42 -2.30 -6.65
C PRO A 91 12.78 -2.93 -6.37
N SER A 92 13.88 -2.18 -6.51
CA SER A 92 15.23 -2.67 -6.17
C SER A 92 15.47 -2.84 -4.65
N VAL A 93 14.46 -2.60 -3.80
CA VAL A 93 14.57 -2.63 -2.32
C VAL A 93 13.44 -3.41 -1.63
N ALA A 94 12.45 -3.94 -2.36
CA ALA A 94 11.20 -4.41 -1.75
C ALA A 94 11.24 -5.80 -1.09
N GLU A 95 12.30 -6.59 -1.27
CA GLU A 95 12.35 -7.93 -0.67
C GLU A 95 12.48 -7.89 0.88
N ALA A 96 12.76 -6.73 1.48
CA ALA A 96 12.93 -6.56 2.93
C ALA A 96 11.85 -5.71 3.61
N VAL A 97 10.84 -5.22 2.88
CA VAL A 97 9.99 -4.15 3.37
C VAL A 97 8.63 -4.69 3.83
N SER A 98 8.33 -4.52 5.13
CA SER A 98 7.12 -5.09 5.76
C SER A 98 5.82 -4.46 5.24
N SER A 99 4.71 -5.17 5.39
CA SER A 99 3.38 -4.65 5.02
C SER A 99 3.02 -3.32 5.72
N ASP A 100 3.61 -3.05 6.88
CA ASP A 100 3.39 -1.83 7.66
C ASP A 100 4.05 -0.60 7.03
N PHE A 101 5.16 -0.79 6.32
CA PHE A 101 5.78 0.28 5.54
C PHE A 101 4.84 0.76 4.45
N TYR A 102 4.23 -0.15 3.69
CA TYR A 102 3.29 0.23 2.63
C TYR A 102 2.04 0.90 3.17
N VAL A 103 1.53 0.49 4.34
CA VAL A 103 0.42 1.18 5.00
C VAL A 103 0.84 2.60 5.38
N SER A 104 2.06 2.77 5.89
CA SER A 104 2.60 4.07 6.28
C SER A 104 2.82 4.98 5.07
N LEU A 105 3.41 4.45 3.99
CA LEU A 105 3.61 5.16 2.73
C LEU A 105 2.28 5.62 2.13
N ASN A 106 1.26 4.76 2.14
CA ASN A 106 -0.08 5.12 1.68
C ASN A 106 -0.71 6.23 2.52
N ARG A 107 -0.53 6.20 3.86
CA ARG A 107 -1.03 7.29 4.72
C ARG A 107 -0.34 8.61 4.40
N MET A 108 0.98 8.60 4.18
CA MET A 108 1.76 9.78 3.80
C MET A 108 1.31 10.33 2.44
N ALA A 109 1.20 9.47 1.43
CA ALA A 109 0.72 9.85 0.10
C ALA A 109 -0.69 10.46 0.16
N ASN A 110 -1.59 9.88 0.95
CA ASN A 110 -2.95 10.41 1.13
C ASN A 110 -2.95 11.78 1.81
N ALA A 111 -2.14 11.96 2.86
CA ALA A 111 -2.02 13.23 3.56
C ALA A 111 -1.53 14.33 2.61
N TYR A 112 -0.50 14.01 1.80
CA TYR A 112 0.02 14.95 0.80
C TYR A 112 -1.02 15.31 -0.27
N LEU A 113 -1.79 14.34 -0.76
CA LEU A 113 -2.87 14.60 -1.72
C LEU A 113 -3.98 15.50 -1.15
N LEU A 114 -4.30 15.38 0.14
CA LEU A 114 -5.25 16.28 0.79
C LEU A 114 -4.73 17.73 0.85
N CYS A 115 -3.41 17.92 0.80
CA CYS A 115 -2.77 19.23 0.71
C CYS A 115 -2.71 19.77 -0.73
N SER A 116 -3.26 19.10 -1.74
CA SER A 116 -3.19 19.53 -3.16
C SER A 116 -3.72 20.94 -3.44
N GLY A 117 -4.66 21.44 -2.63
CA GLY A 117 -5.15 22.82 -2.69
C GLY A 117 -4.35 23.84 -1.86
N HIS A 118 -3.37 23.39 -1.08
CA HIS A 118 -2.64 24.18 -0.09
C HIS A 118 -1.13 23.91 -0.16
N PRO A 119 -0.41 24.53 -1.13
CA PRO A 119 0.98 24.21 -1.42
C PRO A 119 1.94 24.49 -0.25
N LYS A 120 1.64 25.49 0.59
CA LYS A 120 2.44 25.77 1.80
C LYS A 120 2.36 24.62 2.81
N VAL A 121 1.16 24.10 3.05
CA VAL A 121 0.93 22.98 3.98
C VAL A 121 1.56 21.70 3.43
N ALA A 122 1.50 21.50 2.11
CA ALA A 122 2.16 20.38 1.45
C ALA A 122 3.69 20.42 1.64
N ALA A 123 4.31 21.60 1.50
CA ALA A 123 5.74 21.79 1.71
C ALA A 123 6.13 21.55 3.18
N GLU A 124 5.39 22.12 4.13
CA GLU A 124 5.62 21.89 5.57
C GLU A 124 5.52 20.41 5.96
N LEU A 125 4.57 19.68 5.37
CA LEU A 125 4.43 18.24 5.58
C LEU A 125 5.67 17.47 5.09
N LEU A 126 6.18 17.81 3.90
CA LEU A 126 7.38 17.17 3.35
C LEU A 126 8.63 17.48 4.17
N GLU A 127 8.85 18.75 4.52
CA GLU A 127 9.97 19.16 5.37
C GLU A 127 9.94 18.46 6.73
N GLY A 128 8.75 18.36 7.34
CA GLY A 128 8.59 17.65 8.62
C GLY A 128 8.89 16.15 8.51
N LEU A 129 8.52 15.51 7.40
CA LEU A 129 8.83 14.10 7.14
C LEU A 129 10.33 13.87 6.92
N GLU A 130 10.98 14.74 6.14
CA GLU A 130 12.42 14.68 5.90
C GLU A 130 13.19 14.89 7.19
N GLN A 131 12.82 15.89 7.99
CA GLN A 131 13.46 16.16 9.27
C GLN A 131 13.32 14.96 10.21
N LEU A 132 12.12 14.39 10.34
CA LEU A 132 11.89 13.22 11.19
C LEU A 132 12.70 12.00 10.73
N ALA A 133 12.81 11.78 9.42
CA ALA A 133 13.60 10.70 8.86
C ALA A 133 15.09 10.89 9.18
N MET A 134 15.60 12.11 8.99
CA MET A 134 16.99 12.46 9.30
C MET A 134 17.29 12.34 10.79
N ASP A 135 16.40 12.84 11.66
CA ASP A 135 16.54 12.71 13.12
C ASP A 135 16.57 11.24 13.55
N THR A 136 15.68 10.42 12.97
CA THR A 136 15.61 8.98 13.28
C THR A 136 16.88 8.25 12.83
N LEU A 137 17.39 8.58 11.63
CA LEU A 137 18.63 8.01 11.12
C LEU A 137 19.84 8.42 11.97
N GLN A 138 19.91 9.70 12.36
CA GLN A 138 20.93 10.21 13.26
C GLN A 138 20.86 9.52 14.63
N ASP A 139 19.67 9.35 15.19
CA ASP A 139 19.45 8.63 16.45
C ASP A 139 19.90 7.16 16.31
N LEU A 140 19.61 6.49 15.19
CA LEU A 140 20.03 5.11 14.94
C LEU A 140 21.56 4.98 14.82
N ILE A 141 22.20 5.90 14.10
CA ILE A 141 23.66 5.96 13.97
C ILE A 141 24.31 6.24 15.34
N ALA A 142 23.75 7.17 16.11
CA ALA A 142 24.23 7.53 17.44
C ALA A 142 24.01 6.41 18.49
N SER A 143 22.96 5.59 18.33
CA SER A 143 22.60 4.55 19.30
C SER A 143 23.42 3.26 19.17
N GLY A 144 24.09 3.02 18.03
CA GLY A 144 24.79 1.77 17.72
C GLY A 144 23.88 0.52 17.70
N PRO A 145 24.31 -0.61 17.11
CA PRO A 145 23.50 -1.81 17.10
C PRO A 145 23.41 -2.42 18.51
N GLY A 146 22.25 -2.25 19.18
CA GLY A 146 21.88 -3.10 20.32
C GLY A 146 21.44 -2.46 21.64
N LYS A 147 20.89 -1.23 21.68
CA LYS A 147 20.21 -0.75 22.90
C LYS A 147 18.72 -0.45 22.65
N PRO A 148 17.80 -1.05 23.43
CA PRO A 148 16.37 -0.80 23.28
C PRO A 148 16.04 0.63 23.70
N GLN A 149 15.35 1.37 22.81
CA GLN A 149 14.86 2.72 23.08
C GLN A 149 13.90 2.71 24.28
N ARG A 150 14.29 3.38 25.37
CA ARG A 150 13.35 3.77 26.43
C ARG A 150 12.49 4.92 25.90
N GLY A 151 11.16 4.73 25.94
CA GLY A 151 10.17 5.65 25.38
C GLY A 151 10.36 7.10 25.83
N ARG A 152 10.32 8.03 24.87
CA ARG A 152 10.23 9.47 25.16
C ARG A 152 8.83 9.80 25.69
N PRO A 153 8.70 10.58 26.78
CA PRO A 153 7.40 11.08 27.22
C PRO A 153 6.92 12.15 26.24
N ARG A 154 5.66 12.05 25.81
CA ARG A 154 4.98 13.11 25.04
C ARG A 154 4.86 14.35 25.93
N LYS A 155 5.56 15.42 25.58
CA LYS A 155 5.20 16.76 26.08
C LYS A 155 3.91 17.17 25.38
N VAL A 156 2.81 17.15 26.12
CA VAL A 156 1.58 17.84 25.77
C VAL A 156 1.72 19.25 26.30
N SER A 157 1.87 20.24 25.42
CA SER A 157 1.69 21.63 25.79
C SER A 157 0.20 21.96 25.65
N ILE A 158 -0.39 22.43 26.76
CA ILE A 158 -1.73 23.03 26.84
C ILE A 158 -1.65 24.46 26.34
#